data_AF-A0A914G262-F1
#
_entry.id   AF-A0A914G262-F1
#
_cell.length_a   1.000
_cell.length_b   1.000
_cell.length_c   1.000
_cell.angle_alpha   90.00
_cell.angle_beta   90.00
_cell.angle_gamma   90.00
#
_symmetry.space_group_name_H-M   'P 1'
#
loop_
_entity.id
_entity.type
_entity.pdbx_description
1 polymer ?
#
loop_
_entity_poly.entity_id
_entity_poly.type
_entity_poly.pdbx_seq_one_letter_code
_entity_poly.pdbx_strand_id
1 'polypeptide(L)'
;MQACRDLAEDAMDIFSCFCCTQCKPRYKRLVDSIYPRNLSDGPVWANMQKLTFYAMSHPEKLNRIGIYIVNRLSRDLYRQRVSMVEVSVEAMDQILKACHSSASLQQFFESYLKMVQKMLESNDPHNE
;
A
#
# COMPACT_ATOMS: atom_id res chain seq x y z
N MET A 1 17.66 -14.59 9.14
CA MET A 1 17.61 -13.39 10.01
C MET A 1 16.66 -12.29 9.52
N GLN A 2 16.37 -12.15 8.22
CA GLN A 2 15.41 -11.13 7.72
C GLN A 2 13.94 -11.52 7.98
N ALA A 3 13.56 -12.77 7.70
CA ALA A 3 12.20 -13.28 7.93
C ALA A 3 11.72 -13.18 9.39
N CYS A 4 12.59 -13.35 10.40
CA CYS A 4 12.22 -13.16 11.80
C CYS A 4 12.06 -11.67 12.20
N ARG A 5 12.71 -10.74 11.49
CA ARG A 5 12.48 -9.30 11.67
C ARG A 5 11.15 -8.87 11.04
N ASP A 6 10.85 -9.40 9.86
CA ASP A 6 9.61 -9.09 9.15
C ASP A 6 8.39 -9.63 9.92
N LEU A 7 8.45 -10.84 10.49
CA LEU A 7 7.40 -11.40 11.35
C LEU A 7 7.19 -10.65 12.68
N ALA A 8 8.26 -10.09 13.26
CA ALA A 8 8.15 -9.31 14.50
C ALA A 8 7.51 -7.93 14.28
N GLU A 9 7.71 -7.32 13.10
CA GLU A 9 7.06 -6.06 12.74
C GLU A 9 5.60 -6.25 12.29
N ASP A 10 5.28 -7.35 11.59
CA ASP A 10 3.90 -7.72 11.28
C ASP A 10 3.07 -7.99 12.55
N ALA A 11 3.68 -8.56 13.60
CA ALA A 11 3.04 -8.73 14.90
C ALA A 11 2.83 -7.39 15.65
N MET A 12 3.71 -6.42 15.46
CA MET A 12 3.57 -5.08 16.06
C MET A 12 2.51 -4.22 15.37
N ASP A 13 2.10 -4.58 14.15
CA ASP A 13 0.98 -3.97 13.44
C ASP A 13 -0.40 -4.49 13.87
N ILE A 14 -0.46 -5.70 14.43
CA ILE A 14 -1.69 -6.26 15.02
C ILE A 14 -1.91 -5.71 16.45
N PHE A 15 -0.83 -5.34 17.15
CA PHE A 15 -0.84 -4.82 18.53
C PHE A 15 -0.72 -3.29 18.64
N SER A 16 -0.97 -2.55 17.56
CA SER A 16 -1.02 -1.08 17.63
C SER A 16 -2.25 -0.65 18.43
N CYS A 17 -2.00 -0.13 19.65
CA CYS A 17 -3.00 0.54 20.49
C CYS A 17 -3.86 1.48 19.62
N PHE A 18 -5.14 1.15 19.51
CA PHE A 18 -6.16 1.92 18.77
C PHE A 18 -6.35 3.35 19.32
N CYS A 19 -5.62 3.70 20.39
CA CYS A 19 -5.68 4.92 21.15
C CYS A 19 -4.78 6.05 20.60
N CYS A 20 -3.74 5.77 19.82
CA CYS A 20 -2.73 6.78 19.47
C CYS A 20 -2.33 6.74 17.98
N THR A 21 -2.84 7.68 17.17
CA THR A 21 -2.44 7.84 15.76
C THR A 21 -0.94 8.08 15.58
N GLN A 22 -0.25 8.61 16.61
CA GLN A 22 1.20 8.87 16.61
C GLN A 22 2.04 7.60 16.75
N CYS A 23 1.48 6.49 17.26
CA CYS A 23 2.17 5.21 17.37
C CYS A 23 2.24 4.47 16.03
N LYS A 24 1.47 4.90 15.03
CA LYS A 24 1.49 4.29 13.70
C LYS A 24 2.78 4.67 12.95
N PRO A 25 3.50 3.70 12.37
CA PRO A 25 4.67 3.99 11.54
C PRO A 25 4.38 5.05 10.47
N ARG A 26 5.33 5.96 10.26
CA ARG A 26 5.15 7.13 9.38
C ARG A 26 4.70 6.74 7.97
N TYR A 27 5.25 5.66 7.41
CA TYR A 27 4.91 5.20 6.06
C TYR A 27 3.43 4.83 5.95
N LYS A 28 2.85 4.19 6.98
CA LYS A 28 1.42 3.84 6.99
C LYS A 28 0.51 5.04 7.14
N ARG A 29 0.94 6.07 7.88
CA ARG A 29 0.19 7.34 7.97
C ARG A 29 0.17 8.07 6.63
N LEU A 30 1.28 8.03 5.88
CA LEU A 30 1.34 8.59 4.53
C LEU A 30 0.44 7.80 3.57
N VAL A 31 0.49 6.46 3.61
CA VAL A 31 -0.44 5.63 2.82
C VAL A 31 -1.89 5.90 3.21
N ASP A 32 -2.23 6.10 4.48
CA ASP A 32 -3.62 6.43 4.82
C ASP A 32 -4.05 7.80 4.27
N SER A 33 -3.13 8.75 4.18
CA SER A 33 -3.44 10.13 3.77
C SER A 33 -3.83 10.26 2.31
N ILE A 34 -3.50 9.28 1.45
CA ILE A 34 -3.87 9.30 0.04
C ILE A 34 -5.32 8.85 -0.21
N TYR A 35 -5.97 8.23 0.77
CA TYR A 35 -7.37 7.80 0.65
C TYR A 35 -8.30 8.93 1.11
N PRO A 36 -9.20 9.40 0.24
CA PRO A 36 -10.11 10.47 0.60
C PRO A 36 -11.17 9.98 1.58
N ARG A 37 -11.65 10.90 2.45
CA ARG A 37 -12.78 10.63 3.35
C ARG A 37 -14.12 10.70 2.62
N ASN A 38 -14.19 11.50 1.55
CA ASN A 38 -15.35 11.66 0.68
C ASN A 38 -14.99 11.30 -0.76
N LEU A 39 -15.89 10.62 -1.46
CA LEU A 39 -15.67 10.15 -2.83
C LEU A 39 -15.44 11.28 -3.86
N SER A 40 -15.88 12.50 -3.55
CA SER A 40 -15.76 13.67 -4.43
C SER A 40 -14.34 14.25 -4.52
N ASP A 41 -13.46 13.93 -3.58
CA ASP A 41 -12.19 14.65 -3.44
C ASP A 41 -11.04 14.04 -4.25
N GLY A 42 -11.26 12.86 -4.86
CA GLY A 42 -10.22 12.08 -5.51
C GLY A 42 -9.05 11.75 -4.55
N PRO A 43 -8.00 11.06 -5.02
CA PRO A 43 -6.75 11.07 -4.29
C PRO A 43 -6.26 12.51 -4.18
N VAL A 44 -5.95 12.97 -2.96
CA VAL A 44 -5.36 14.30 -2.78
C VAL A 44 -4.01 14.28 -3.47
N TRP A 45 -3.92 14.84 -4.67
CA TRP A 45 -2.73 14.81 -5.53
C TRP A 45 -1.43 15.14 -4.77
N ALA A 46 -1.48 16.13 -3.88
CA ALA A 46 -0.37 16.50 -3.01
C ALA A 46 0.07 15.37 -2.05
N ASN A 47 -0.87 14.59 -1.51
CA ASN A 47 -0.55 13.45 -0.65
C ASN A 47 0.04 12.29 -1.45
N MET A 48 -0.40 12.08 -2.69
CA MET A 48 0.19 11.09 -3.60
C MET A 48 1.64 11.44 -3.91
N GLN A 49 1.90 12.67 -4.35
CA GLN A 49 3.26 13.14 -4.61
C GLN A 49 4.16 13.02 -3.37
N LYS A 50 3.61 13.33 -2.18
CA LYS A 50 4.33 13.19 -0.91
C LYS A 50 4.65 11.74 -0.57
N LEU A 51 3.73 10.80 -0.84
CA LEU A 51 3.97 9.37 -0.66
C LEU A 51 5.04 8.88 -1.64
N THR A 52 4.93 9.22 -2.92
CA THR A 52 5.89 8.86 -3.97
C THR A 52 7.27 9.39 -3.64
N PHE A 53 7.40 10.66 -3.28
CA PHE A 53 8.68 11.25 -2.84
C PHE A 53 9.26 10.53 -1.62
N TYR A 54 8.43 10.21 -0.63
CA TYR A 54 8.86 9.51 0.56
C TYR A 54 9.38 8.10 0.25
N ALA A 55 8.69 7.38 -0.63
CA ALA A 55 9.06 6.05 -1.09
C ALA A 55 10.41 6.07 -1.83
N MET A 56 10.61 7.04 -2.74
CA MET A 56 11.86 7.21 -3.49
C MET A 56 13.03 7.61 -2.59
N SER A 57 12.77 8.41 -1.55
CA SER A 57 13.79 8.83 -0.59
C SER A 57 14.17 7.74 0.42
N HIS A 58 13.38 6.67 0.52
CA HIS A 58 13.56 5.59 1.50
C HIS A 58 13.31 4.21 0.84
N PRO A 59 14.21 3.77 -0.07
CA PRO A 59 14.04 2.53 -0.81
C PRO A 59 13.94 1.29 0.11
N GLU A 60 14.48 1.34 1.33
CA GLU A 60 14.36 0.29 2.33
C GLU A 60 12.93 0.11 2.88
N LYS A 61 12.08 1.14 2.73
CA LYS A 61 10.67 1.12 3.16
C LYS A 61 9.71 0.82 2.01
N LEU A 62 10.20 0.83 0.76
CA LEU A 62 9.39 0.66 -0.44
C LEU A 62 8.59 -0.64 -0.42
N ASN A 63 9.22 -1.75 -0.04
CA ASN A 63 8.54 -3.04 0.08
C ASN A 63 7.40 -2.98 1.12
N ARG A 64 7.63 -2.37 2.28
CA ARG A 64 6.61 -2.22 3.34
C ARG A 64 5.44 -1.35 2.91
N ILE A 65 5.71 -0.30 2.13
CA ILE A 65 4.68 0.54 1.52
C ILE A 65 3.82 -0.29 0.57
N GLY A 66 4.46 -1.05 -0.35
CA GLY A 66 3.78 -1.93 -1.29
C GLY A 66 2.88 -2.97 -0.60
N ILE A 67 3.43 -3.72 0.37
CA ILE A 67 2.68 -4.71 1.16
C ILE A 67 1.47 -4.07 1.85
N TYR A 68 1.65 -2.89 2.43
CA TYR A 68 0.56 -2.21 3.13
C TYR A 68 -0.56 -1.76 2.20
N ILE A 69 -0.22 -1.27 1.01
CA ILE A 69 -1.19 -0.90 -0.04
C ILE A 69 -1.95 -2.14 -0.51
N VAL A 70 -1.26 -3.24 -0.81
CA VAL A 70 -1.89 -4.51 -1.23
C VAL A 70 -2.84 -5.06 -0.18
N ASN A 71 -2.45 -5.03 1.11
CA ASN A 71 -3.30 -5.45 2.21
C ASN A 71 -4.56 -4.58 2.33
N ARG A 72 -4.46 -3.28 2.03
CA ARG A 72 -5.60 -2.37 2.00
C ARG A 72 -6.51 -2.63 0.80
N LEU A 73 -5.94 -2.71 -0.39
CA LEU A 73 -6.65 -3.06 -1.62
C LEU A 73 -7.40 -4.38 -1.48
N SER A 74 -6.81 -5.39 -0.84
CA SER A 74 -7.49 -6.67 -0.56
C SER A 74 -8.77 -6.49 0.26
N ARG A 75 -8.74 -5.65 1.29
CA ARG A 75 -9.93 -5.33 2.11
C ARG A 75 -10.96 -4.53 1.33
N ASP A 76 -10.50 -3.66 0.44
CA ASP A 76 -11.38 -2.81 -0.38
C ASP A 76 -12.04 -3.60 -1.50
N LEU A 77 -11.34 -4.55 -2.11
CA LEU A 77 -11.90 -5.54 -3.04
C LEU A 77 -12.97 -6.39 -2.37
N TYR A 78 -12.68 -6.96 -1.20
CA TYR A 78 -13.66 -7.76 -0.43
C TYR A 78 -14.93 -6.98 -0.09
N ARG A 79 -14.79 -5.67 0.19
CA ARG A 79 -15.92 -4.77 0.50
C ARG A 79 -16.52 -4.09 -0.73
N GLN A 80 -16.08 -4.45 -1.94
CA GLN A 80 -16.51 -3.87 -3.21
C GLN A 80 -16.41 -2.33 -3.27
N ARG A 81 -15.37 -1.75 -2.63
CA ARG A 81 -15.14 -0.30 -2.61
C ARG A 81 -14.26 0.12 -3.78
N VAL A 82 -14.83 0.11 -4.98
CA VAL A 82 -14.10 0.34 -6.26
C VAL A 82 -13.25 1.61 -6.25
N SER A 83 -13.79 2.74 -5.78
CA SER A 83 -13.04 4.01 -5.71
C SER A 83 -11.80 3.96 -4.80
N MET A 84 -11.83 3.15 -3.74
CA MET A 84 -10.66 2.97 -2.85
C MET A 84 -9.63 2.01 -3.48
N VAL A 85 -10.10 1.07 -4.30
CA VAL A 85 -9.23 0.20 -5.11
C VAL A 85 -8.50 1.05 -6.14
N GLU A 86 -9.19 1.95 -6.85
CA GLU A 86 -8.58 2.89 -7.82
C GLU A 86 -7.48 3.73 -7.18
N VAL A 87 -7.71 4.30 -5.98
CA VAL A 87 -6.68 5.04 -5.23
C VAL A 87 -5.43 4.17 -4.98
N SER A 88 -5.62 2.90 -4.63
CA SER A 88 -4.52 1.97 -4.35
C SER A 88 -3.72 1.64 -5.62
N VAL A 89 -4.42 1.42 -6.73
CA VAL A 89 -3.81 1.13 -8.04
C VAL A 89 -3.01 2.34 -8.52
N GLU A 90 -3.59 3.54 -8.43
CA GLU A 90 -2.93 4.80 -8.81
C GLU A 90 -1.66 5.03 -7.97
N ALA A 91 -1.72 4.80 -6.65
CA ALA A 91 -0.54 4.91 -5.80
C ALA A 91 0.59 3.96 -6.22
N MET A 92 0.25 2.70 -6.49
CA MET A 92 1.21 1.68 -6.91
C MET A 92 1.83 2.01 -8.27
N ASP A 93 1.03 2.49 -9.21
CA ASP A 93 1.48 2.93 -10.54
C ASP A 93 2.40 4.15 -10.48
N GLN A 94 2.05 5.19 -9.72
CA GLN A 94 2.92 6.36 -9.56
C GLN A 94 4.27 6.01 -8.92
N ILE A 95 4.26 5.17 -7.89
CA ILE A 95 5.49 4.69 -7.24
C ILE A 95 6.31 3.87 -8.24
N LEU A 96 5.67 2.98 -9.02
CA LEU A 96 6.34 2.16 -10.02
C LEU A 96 7.02 3.04 -11.08
N LYS A 97 6.31 4.03 -11.62
CA LYS A 97 6.83 4.98 -12.63
C LYS A 97 8.00 5.81 -12.12
N ALA A 98 8.00 6.17 -10.83
CA ALA A 98 9.07 6.96 -10.22
C ALA A 98 10.34 6.13 -9.89
N CYS A 99 10.24 4.80 -9.88
CA CYS A 99 11.38 3.94 -9.55
C CYS A 99 12.34 3.79 -10.76
N HIS A 100 13.50 4.45 -10.71
CA HIS A 100 14.43 4.47 -11.85
C HIS A 100 15.57 3.44 -11.83
N SER A 101 15.92 2.79 -10.71
CA SER A 101 16.84 1.63 -10.61
C SER A 101 17.19 1.31 -9.14
N SER A 102 17.25 0.02 -8.77
CA SER A 102 18.04 -0.63 -7.67
C SER A 102 17.29 -1.84 -7.07
N ALA A 103 18.02 -2.75 -6.41
CA ALA A 103 17.56 -4.07 -5.96
C ALA A 103 16.29 -4.11 -5.07
N SER A 104 15.90 -3.00 -4.44
CA SER A 104 14.62 -2.86 -3.72
C SER A 104 13.39 -2.85 -4.65
N LEU A 105 13.58 -2.53 -5.94
CA LEU A 105 12.59 -2.61 -7.00
C LEU A 105 12.07 -4.04 -7.19
N GLN A 106 12.93 -5.05 -7.05
CA GLN A 106 12.56 -6.45 -7.24
C GLN A 106 11.45 -6.87 -6.27
N GLN A 107 11.55 -6.49 -4.99
CA GLN A 107 10.52 -6.77 -4.00
C GLN A 107 9.27 -5.91 -4.19
N PHE A 108 9.40 -4.69 -4.73
CA PHE A 108 8.25 -3.87 -5.06
C PHE A 108 7.43 -4.45 -6.22
N PHE A 109 8.08 -5.03 -7.23
CA PHE A 109 7.39 -5.75 -8.31
C PHE A 109 6.56 -6.91 -7.77
N GLU A 110 7.03 -7.65 -6.76
CA GLU A 110 6.22 -8.70 -6.14
C GLU A 110 4.92 -8.14 -5.55
N SER A 111 4.98 -7.00 -4.85
CA SER A 111 3.78 -6.32 -4.34
C SER A 111 2.88 -5.84 -5.47
N TYR A 112 3.44 -5.31 -6.56
CA TYR A 112 2.68 -4.86 -7.72
C TYR A 112 1.97 -6.04 -8.43
N LEU A 113 2.68 -7.13 -8.69
CA LEU A 113 2.13 -8.33 -9.31
C LEU A 113 1.05 -8.97 -8.42
N LYS A 114 1.27 -8.99 -7.10
CA LYS A 114 0.27 -9.47 -6.14
C LYS A 114 -1.00 -8.61 -6.12
N MET A 115 -0.87 -7.30 -6.33
CA MET A 115 -2.03 -6.42 -6.51
C MET A 115 -2.83 -6.82 -7.76
N VAL A 116 -2.15 -6.98 -8.90
CA VAL A 116 -2.78 -7.38 -10.17
C VAL A 116 -3.47 -8.74 -10.04
N GLN A 117 -2.79 -9.73 -9.45
CA GLN A 117 -3.36 -11.04 -9.18
C GLN A 117 -4.68 -10.94 -8.40
N LYS A 118 -4.69 -10.18 -7.30
CA LYS A 118 -5.88 -10.02 -6.46
C LYS A 118 -7.05 -9.37 -7.18
N MET A 119 -6.78 -8.39 -8.04
CA MET A 119 -7.81 -7.76 -8.86
C MET A 119 -8.43 -8.76 -9.84
N LEU A 120 -7.61 -9.63 -10.45
CA LEU A 120 -8.09 -10.68 -11.35
C LEU A 120 -8.91 -11.73 -10.62
N GLU A 121 -8.44 -12.19 -9.45
CA GLU A 121 -9.17 -13.16 -8.61
C GLU A 121 -10.53 -12.62 -8.16
N SER A 122 -10.65 -11.33 -7.83
CA SER A 122 -11.92 -10.72 -7.42
C SER A 122 -12.95 -10.57 -8.55
N ASN A 123 -12.52 -10.68 -9.82
CA ASN A 123 -13.39 -10.59 -10.98
C ASN A 123 -13.82 -11.96 -11.51
N ASP A 124 -13.34 -13.06 -10.91
CA ASP A 124 -13.71 -14.41 -11.31
C ASP A 124 -14.97 -14.87 -10.55
N PRO A 125 -16.13 -15.03 -11.21
CA PRO A 125 -17.36 -15.46 -10.57
C PRO A 125 -17.35 -16.93 -10.12
N HIS A 126 -16.28 -17.70 -10.35
CA HIS A 126 -16.17 -19.12 -9.98
C HIS A 126 -15.36 -19.42 -8.71
N ASN A 127 -14.90 -18.41 -7.96
CA ASN A 127 -14.13 -18.60 -6.71
C ASN A 127 -14.98 -18.39 -5.43
N GLU A 128 -16.13 -19.08 -5.33
CA GLU A 128 -16.93 -19.19 -4.09
C GLU A 128 -17.09 -20.65 -3.65
#